data_AF-A0A1C6DSX8-F1
#
_entry.id   AF-A0A1C6DSX8-F1
#
_cell.length_a   1.000
_cell.length_b   1.000
_cell.length_c   1.000
_cell.angle_alpha   90.00
_cell.angle_beta   90.00
_cell.angle_gamma   90.00
#
_symmetry.space_group_name_H-M   'P 1'
#
loop_
_entity.id
_entity.type
_entity.pdbx_description
1 polymer ?
#
loop_
_entity_poly.entity_id
_entity_poly.type
_entity_poly.pdbx_seq_one_letter_code
_entity_poly.pdbx_strand_id
1 'polypeptide(L)'
;MPDIQKSMKLSLAFGLSGAVILPVLYEVYANISAAAGLVLIAVWAVCAGAKFSALKFKEAFMGMVCTLAYAGILGVICYIVIHPKVSDMLNRRSVYFQLSLKQQAYFVLYAVLISLCMFLVWGGIFGVKKAIERFRLNREKTGEYIDKAFDDDEDML
;
A
#
# COMPACT_ATOMS: atom_id res chain seq x y z
N MET A 1 -0.91 11.19 21.11
CA MET A 1 -2.00 10.82 20.17
C MET A 1 -1.93 11.45 18.75
N PRO A 2 -0.81 12.00 18.21
CA PRO A 2 -0.80 12.53 16.83
C PRO A 2 -0.67 11.45 15.74
N ASP A 3 -0.10 10.28 16.05
CA ASP A 3 0.21 9.24 15.05
C ASP A 3 -1.04 8.50 14.54
N ILE A 4 -2.03 8.27 15.39
CA ILE A 4 -3.30 7.63 14.98
C ILE A 4 -4.12 8.55 14.07
N GLN A 5 -4.13 9.86 14.35
CA GLN A 5 -4.81 10.83 13.52
C GLN A 5 -4.16 10.93 12.13
N LYS A 6 -2.83 10.89 12.05
CA LYS A 6 -2.09 10.80 10.78
C LYS A 6 -2.45 9.52 10.01
N SER A 7 -2.49 8.38 10.70
CA SER A 7 -2.91 7.10 10.10
C SER A 7 -4.31 7.16 9.49
N MET A 8 -5.28 7.70 10.22
CA MET A 8 -6.65 7.81 9.74
C MET A 8 -6.79 8.78 8.56
N LYS A 9 -6.09 9.92 8.57
CA LYS A 9 -6.05 10.83 7.41
C LYS A 9 -5.47 10.14 6.18
N LEU A 10 -4.38 9.40 6.35
CA LEU A 10 -3.74 8.65 5.27
C LEU A 10 -4.68 7.56 4.75
N SER A 11 -5.39 6.88 5.64
CA SER A 11 -6.36 5.84 5.30
C SER A 11 -7.56 6.39 4.54
N LEU A 12 -8.09 7.54 4.93
CA LEU A 12 -9.16 8.21 4.19
C LEU A 12 -8.67 8.65 2.81
N ALA A 13 -7.49 9.27 2.73
CA ALA A 13 -6.94 9.72 1.45
C ALA A 13 -6.73 8.57 0.48
N PHE A 14 -6.01 7.52 0.89
CA PHE A 14 -5.79 6.35 0.04
C PHE A 14 -7.07 5.57 -0.18
N GLY A 15 -7.92 5.39 0.83
CA GLY A 15 -9.17 4.65 0.73
C GLY A 15 -10.16 5.28 -0.24
N LEU A 16 -10.37 6.59 -0.15
CA LEU A 16 -11.21 7.34 -1.09
C LEU A 16 -10.59 7.39 -2.49
N SER A 17 -9.28 7.58 -2.60
CA SER A 17 -8.61 7.51 -3.91
C SER A 17 -8.78 6.13 -4.54
N GLY A 18 -8.60 5.06 -3.76
CA GLY A 18 -8.75 3.67 -4.19
C GLY A 18 -10.19 3.36 -4.61
N ALA A 19 -11.18 3.91 -3.90
CA ALA A 19 -12.59 3.76 -4.26
C ALA A 19 -12.93 4.32 -5.65
N VAL A 20 -12.25 5.40 -6.07
CA VAL A 20 -12.44 5.97 -7.42
C VAL A 20 -11.53 5.30 -8.45
N ILE A 21 -10.28 5.04 -8.08
CA ILE A 21 -9.27 4.49 -8.98
C ILE A 21 -9.61 3.05 -9.36
N LEU A 22 -10.03 2.19 -8.43
CA LEU A 22 -10.28 0.78 -8.71
C LEU A 22 -11.36 0.55 -9.79
N PRO A 23 -12.52 1.23 -9.77
CA PRO A 23 -13.48 1.19 -10.88
C PRO A 23 -12.93 1.71 -12.20
N VAL A 24 -12.12 2.78 -12.19
CA VAL A 24 -11.49 3.29 -13.42
C VAL A 24 -10.51 2.27 -13.98
N LEU A 25 -9.70 1.65 -13.12
CA LEU A 25 -8.73 0.63 -13.52
C LEU A 25 -9.40 -0.67 -13.96
N TYR A 26 -10.60 -0.97 -13.47
CA TYR A 26 -11.45 -2.02 -14.02
C TYR A 26 -11.79 -1.74 -15.49
N GLU A 27 -12.20 -0.51 -15.82
CA GLU A 27 -12.50 -0.15 -17.21
C GLU A 27 -11.25 -0.18 -18.10
N VAL A 28 -10.08 0.21 -17.57
CA VAL A 28 -8.79 0.07 -18.27
C VAL A 28 -8.44 -1.40 -18.49
N TYR A 29 -8.64 -2.24 -17.48
CA TYR A 29 -8.42 -3.69 -17.56
C TYR A 29 -9.32 -4.33 -18.63
N ALA A 30 -10.59 -3.89 -18.71
CA ALA A 30 -11.57 -4.39 -19.66
C ALA A 30 -11.34 -3.92 -21.11
N ASN A 31 -11.03 -2.63 -21.30
CA ASN A 31 -11.11 -1.97 -22.60
C ASN A 31 -9.76 -1.57 -23.21
N ILE A 32 -8.68 -1.61 -22.44
CA ILE A 32 -7.34 -1.18 -22.90
C ILE A 32 -6.34 -2.32 -22.79
N SER A 33 -6.03 -2.76 -21.57
CA SER A 33 -5.05 -3.81 -21.32
C SER A 33 -5.17 -4.33 -19.89
N ALA A 34 -5.34 -5.66 -19.78
CA ALA A 34 -5.36 -6.34 -18.49
C ALA A 34 -4.08 -6.07 -17.68
N ALA A 35 -2.92 -6.16 -18.33
CA ALA A 35 -1.64 -5.91 -17.68
C ALA A 35 -1.52 -4.46 -17.17
N ALA A 36 -1.91 -3.48 -17.99
CA ALA A 36 -1.83 -2.07 -17.60
C ALA A 36 -2.74 -1.77 -16.40
N GLY A 37 -3.98 -2.28 -16.41
CA GLY A 37 -4.90 -2.12 -15.29
C GLY A 37 -4.34 -2.68 -13.99
N LEU A 38 -3.80 -3.91 -14.01
CA LEU A 38 -3.23 -4.55 -12.82
C LEU A 38 -1.95 -3.86 -12.32
N VAL A 39 -1.06 -3.42 -13.22
CA VAL A 39 0.16 -2.69 -12.87
C VAL A 39 -0.17 -1.38 -12.16
N LEU A 40 -1.20 -0.66 -12.62
CA LEU A 40 -1.62 0.59 -11.96
C LEU A 40 -2.19 0.36 -10.56
N ILE A 41 -2.89 -0.76 -10.32
CA ILE A 41 -3.31 -1.18 -8.97
C ILE A 41 -2.07 -1.46 -8.11
N ALA A 42 -1.07 -2.14 -8.65
CA ALA A 42 0.17 -2.45 -7.94
C ALA A 42 0.92 -1.17 -7.55
N VAL A 43 1.02 -0.19 -8.45
CA VAL A 43 1.62 1.13 -8.16
C VAL A 43 0.89 1.81 -7.01
N TRP A 44 -0.45 1.85 -7.06
CA TRP A 44 -1.25 2.42 -5.97
C TRP A 44 -1.00 1.71 -4.63
N ALA A 45 -1.00 0.38 -4.61
CA ALA A 45 -0.76 -0.42 -3.42
C ALA A 45 0.65 -0.22 -2.83
N VAL A 46 1.68 -0.15 -3.69
CA VAL A 46 3.07 0.13 -3.29
C VAL A 46 3.19 1.54 -2.71
N CYS A 47 2.60 2.54 -3.36
CA CYS A 47 2.58 3.92 -2.85
C CYS A 47 1.90 4.01 -1.49
N ALA A 48 0.77 3.34 -1.30
CA ALA A 48 0.08 3.28 -0.01
C ALA A 48 0.97 2.63 1.05
N GLY A 49 1.48 1.42 0.81
CA GLY A 49 2.34 0.70 1.75
C GLY A 49 3.60 1.47 2.13
N ALA A 50 4.24 2.13 1.16
CA ALA A 50 5.39 2.99 1.41
C ALA A 50 5.05 4.18 2.30
N LYS A 51 3.91 4.86 2.08
CA LYS A 51 3.49 5.98 2.94
C LYS A 51 3.13 5.51 4.36
N PHE A 52 2.49 4.36 4.51
CA PHE A 52 2.19 3.79 5.83
C PHE A 52 3.45 3.34 6.59
N SER A 53 4.55 3.04 5.91
CA SER A 53 5.84 2.65 6.52
C SER A 53 6.55 3.77 7.31
N ALA A 54 6.04 5.01 7.22
CA ALA A 54 6.48 6.13 8.03
C ALA A 54 5.82 6.19 9.41
N LEU A 55 4.78 5.37 9.64
CA LEU A 55 4.02 5.35 10.89
C LEU A 55 4.47 4.19 11.79
N LYS A 56 4.08 4.28 13.07
CA LYS A 56 4.25 3.19 14.04
C LYS A 56 3.44 1.96 13.65
N PHE A 57 3.90 0.80 14.09
CA PHE A 57 3.41 -0.50 13.61
C PHE A 57 1.89 -0.67 13.73
N LYS A 58 1.33 -0.44 14.93
CA LYS A 58 -0.10 -0.65 15.20
C LYS A 58 -0.96 0.32 14.39
N GLU A 59 -0.54 1.58 14.35
CA GLU A 59 -1.23 2.65 13.65
C GLU A 59 -1.19 2.44 12.14
N ALA A 60 -0.04 2.05 11.58
CA ALA A 60 0.10 1.72 10.16
C ALA A 60 -0.78 0.54 9.77
N PHE A 61 -0.77 -0.53 10.57
CA PHE A 61 -1.58 -1.72 10.32
C PHE A 61 -3.08 -1.39 10.30
N MET A 62 -3.58 -0.70 11.33
CA MET A 62 -4.99 -0.27 11.37
C MET A 62 -5.35 0.62 10.18
N GLY A 63 -4.48 1.58 9.83
CA GLY A 63 -4.70 2.48 8.71
C GLY A 63 -4.79 1.77 7.36
N MET A 64 -3.93 0.78 7.10
CA MET A 64 -3.99 -0.01 5.86
C MET A 64 -5.25 -0.89 5.79
N VAL A 65 -5.68 -1.49 6.91
CA VAL A 65 -6.94 -2.24 6.96
C VAL A 65 -8.13 -1.33 6.65
N CYS A 66 -8.19 -0.15 7.28
CA CYS A 66 -9.23 0.84 6.98
C CYS A 66 -9.18 1.31 5.51
N THR A 67 -7.97 1.48 4.94
CA THR A 67 -7.78 1.86 3.53
C THR A 67 -8.44 0.84 2.60
N LEU A 68 -8.19 -0.45 2.83
CA LEU A 68 -8.81 -1.52 2.05
C LEU A 68 -10.33 -1.57 2.21
N ALA A 69 -10.83 -1.40 3.43
CA ALA A 69 -12.26 -1.39 3.69
C ALA A 69 -12.96 -0.23 2.95
N TYR A 70 -12.41 0.98 3.03
CA TYR A 70 -12.93 2.14 2.32
C TYR A 70 -12.85 1.95 0.81
N ALA A 71 -11.70 1.54 0.27
CA ALA A 71 -11.53 1.34 -1.17
C ALA A 71 -12.45 0.25 -1.72
N GLY A 72 -12.67 -0.83 -0.97
CA GLY A 72 -13.57 -1.91 -1.35
C GLY A 72 -15.04 -1.50 -1.34
N ILE A 73 -15.55 -1.06 -0.18
CA ILE A 73 -16.98 -0.76 0.00
C ILE A 73 -17.38 0.45 -0.86
N LEU A 74 -16.64 1.55 -0.77
CA LEU A 74 -16.95 2.74 -1.55
C LEU A 74 -16.61 2.53 -3.04
N GLY A 75 -15.66 1.65 -3.36
CA GLY A 75 -15.36 1.30 -4.75
C GLY A 75 -16.54 0.69 -5.49
N VAL A 76 -17.33 -0.16 -4.83
CA VAL A 76 -18.58 -0.69 -5.39
C VAL A 76 -19.57 0.44 -5.68
N ILE A 77 -19.71 1.40 -4.76
CA ILE A 77 -20.61 2.55 -4.94
C ILE A 77 -20.13 3.44 -6.10
N CYS A 78 -18.83 3.74 -6.14
CA CYS A 78 -18.23 4.53 -7.21
C CYS A 78 -18.35 3.83 -8.57
N TYR A 79 -18.26 2.51 -8.62
CA TYR A 79 -18.44 1.73 -9.86
C TYR A 79 -19.82 1.95 -10.48
N ILE A 80 -20.89 1.98 -9.67
CA ILE A 80 -22.26 2.24 -10.16
C ILE A 80 -22.36 3.58 -10.90
N VAL A 81 -21.56 4.58 -10.50
CA VAL A 81 -21.55 5.91 -11.13
C VAL A 81 -20.56 5.98 -12.31
N ILE A 82 -19.41 5.33 -12.21
CA ILE A 82 -18.32 5.41 -13.19
C ILE A 82 -18.62 4.54 -14.41
N HIS A 83 -19.07 3.30 -14.20
CA HIS A 83 -19.28 2.33 -15.27
C HIS A 83 -20.24 2.83 -16.36
N PRO A 84 -21.44 3.36 -16.05
CA PRO A 84 -22.36 3.85 -17.08
C PRO A 84 -21.77 5.02 -17.88
N LYS A 85 -21.01 5.91 -17.22
CA LYS A 85 -20.38 7.06 -17.87
C LYS A 85 -19.27 6.64 -18.82
N VAL A 86 -18.44 5.69 -18.41
CA VAL A 86 -17.36 5.17 -19.25
C VAL A 86 -17.92 4.36 -20.41
N SER A 87 -18.96 3.55 -20.18
CA SER A 87 -19.65 2.80 -21.22
C SER A 87 -20.32 3.72 -22.25
N ASP A 88 -21.08 4.74 -21.83
CA ASP A 88 -21.69 5.72 -22.73
C ASP A 88 -20.63 6.52 -23.51
N MET A 89 -19.56 6.95 -22.85
CA MET A 89 -18.44 7.63 -23.51
C MET A 89 -17.77 6.74 -24.56
N LEU A 90 -17.49 5.48 -24.22
CA LEU A 90 -16.83 4.53 -25.12
C LEU A 90 -17.76 4.21 -26.28
N ASN A 91 -19.03 3.85 -26.07
CA ASN A 91 -19.96 3.56 -27.15
C ASN A 91 -20.16 4.74 -28.13
N ARG A 92 -20.00 5.98 -27.68
CA ARG A 92 -20.04 7.18 -28.56
C ARG A 92 -18.78 7.39 -29.40
N ARG A 93 -17.62 6.90 -28.94
CA ARG A 93 -16.30 7.23 -29.52
C ARG A 93 -15.52 6.00 -30.02
N SER A 94 -15.92 4.80 -29.63
CA SER A 94 -15.21 3.53 -29.76
C SER A 94 -16.17 2.35 -29.48
N VAL A 95 -15.62 1.14 -29.33
CA VAL A 95 -16.34 -0.07 -28.92
C VAL A 95 -16.16 -0.29 -27.42
N TYR A 96 -17.24 -0.60 -26.71
CA TYR A 96 -17.20 -1.00 -25.31
C TYR A 96 -17.11 -2.53 -25.18
N PHE A 97 -16.12 -3.02 -24.44
CA PHE A 97 -15.94 -4.44 -24.14
C PHE A 97 -16.41 -4.75 -22.72
N GLN A 98 -17.56 -5.42 -22.63
CA GLN A 98 -18.06 -5.89 -21.35
C GLN A 98 -17.41 -7.23 -20.99
N LEU A 99 -16.75 -7.29 -19.83
CA LEU A 99 -16.16 -8.52 -19.31
C LEU A 99 -17.23 -9.52 -18.90
N SER A 100 -16.96 -10.81 -19.15
CA SER A 100 -17.77 -11.90 -18.61
C SER A 100 -17.70 -11.93 -17.08
N LEU A 101 -18.72 -12.48 -16.41
CA LEU A 101 -18.74 -12.64 -14.95
C LEU A 101 -17.47 -13.29 -14.40
N LYS A 102 -16.92 -14.29 -15.10
CA LYS A 102 -15.68 -14.96 -14.72
C LYS A 102 -14.49 -14.00 -14.72
N GLN A 103 -14.36 -13.16 -15.75
CA GLN A 103 -13.26 -12.20 -15.84
C GLN A 103 -13.42 -11.03 -14.86
N GLN A 104 -14.65 -10.61 -14.57
CA GLN A 104 -14.93 -9.63 -13.52
C GLN A 104 -14.49 -10.16 -12.15
N ALA A 105 -14.82 -11.41 -11.85
CA ALA A 105 -14.38 -12.07 -10.62
C ALA A 105 -12.84 -12.16 -10.54
N TYR A 106 -12.16 -12.47 -11.65
CA TYR A 106 -10.70 -12.46 -11.68
C TYR A 106 -10.12 -11.07 -11.43
N PHE A 107 -10.69 -10.02 -12.03
CA PHE A 107 -10.24 -8.65 -11.75
C PHE A 107 -10.35 -8.32 -10.26
N VAL A 108 -11.49 -8.60 -9.64
CA VAL A 108 -11.71 -8.33 -8.21
C VAL A 108 -10.71 -9.13 -7.36
N LEU A 109 -10.51 -10.41 -7.68
CA LEU A 109 -9.52 -11.25 -6.99
C LEU A 109 -8.11 -10.67 -7.11
N TYR A 110 -7.67 -10.31 -8.32
CA TYR A 110 -6.35 -9.73 -8.54
C TYR A 110 -6.21 -8.37 -7.85
N ALA A 111 -7.24 -7.51 -7.89
CA ALA A 111 -7.24 -6.22 -7.21
C ALA A 111 -7.04 -6.39 -5.70
N VAL A 112 -7.74 -7.36 -5.08
CA VAL A 112 -7.57 -7.67 -3.65
C VAL A 112 -6.17 -8.21 -3.36
N LEU A 113 -5.71 -9.22 -4.11
CA LEU A 113 -4.39 -9.83 -3.89
C LEU A 113 -3.25 -8.82 -4.06
N ILE A 114 -3.31 -7.99 -5.10
CA ILE A 114 -2.30 -6.95 -5.35
C ILE A 114 -2.37 -5.88 -4.26
N SER A 115 -3.58 -5.50 -3.82
CA SER A 115 -3.71 -4.52 -2.74
C SER A 115 -3.11 -5.04 -1.43
N LEU A 116 -3.20 -6.34 -1.15
CA LEU A 116 -2.53 -6.96 0.01
C LEU A 116 -0.99 -6.84 -0.04
N CYS A 117 -0.38 -6.65 -1.22
CA CYS A 117 1.05 -6.38 -1.33
C CYS A 117 1.47 -5.09 -0.60
N MET A 118 0.54 -4.17 -0.30
CA MET A 118 0.85 -2.99 0.52
C MET A 118 1.41 -3.38 1.89
N PHE A 119 0.93 -4.48 2.48
CA PHE A 119 1.42 -4.99 3.76
C PHE A 119 2.83 -5.57 3.65
N LEU A 120 3.15 -6.20 2.52
CA LEU A 120 4.50 -6.72 2.25
C LEU A 120 5.50 -5.58 2.09
N VAL A 121 5.14 -4.53 1.33
CA VAL A 121 5.98 -3.33 1.16
C VAL A 121 6.21 -2.64 2.50
N TRP A 122 5.13 -2.42 3.27
CA TRP A 122 5.21 -1.86 4.61
C TRP A 122 6.10 -2.70 5.55
N GLY A 123 5.84 -4.01 5.62
CA GLY A 123 6.57 -4.94 6.47
C GLY A 123 8.05 -5.05 6.10
N GLY A 124 8.36 -5.06 4.80
CA GLY A 124 9.74 -5.07 4.29
C GLY A 124 10.50 -3.81 4.71
N ILE A 125 9.93 -2.62 4.48
CA ILE A 125 10.57 -1.36 4.87
C ILE A 125 10.74 -1.29 6.40
N PHE A 126 9.72 -1.69 7.16
CA PHE A 126 9.78 -1.70 8.62
C PHE A 126 10.86 -2.67 9.13
N GLY A 127 10.94 -3.87 8.55
CA GLY A 127 11.95 -4.87 8.87
C GLY A 127 13.36 -4.38 8.59
N VAL A 128 13.59 -3.78 7.42
CA VAL A 128 14.90 -3.20 7.05
C VAL A 128 15.31 -2.10 8.03
N LYS A 129 14.41 -1.16 8.37
CA LYS A 129 14.70 -0.10 9.35
C LYS A 129 15.11 -0.67 10.70
N LYS A 130 14.38 -1.68 11.18
CA LYS A 130 14.67 -2.33 12.47
C LYS A 130 15.99 -3.11 12.45
N ALA A 131 16.33 -3.75 11.32
CA ALA A 131 17.61 -4.42 11.16
C ALA A 131 18.78 -3.42 11.21
N ILE A 132 18.67 -2.29 10.50
CA ILE A 132 19.69 -1.23 10.51
C ILE A 132 19.89 -0.67 11.93
N GLU A 133 18.78 -0.40 12.64
CA GLU A 133 18.84 0.09 14.02
C GLU A 133 19.53 -0.91 14.95
N ARG A 134 19.24 -2.20 14.81
CA ARG A 134 19.89 -3.25 15.59
C ARG A 134 21.39 -3.38 15.28
N PHE A 135 21.79 -3.25 14.01
CA PHE A 135 23.20 -3.24 13.64
C PHE A 135 23.93 -2.03 14.21
N ARG A 136 23.31 -0.85 14.20
CA ARG A 136 23.87 0.36 14.81
C ARG A 136 24.07 0.21 16.31
N LEU A 137 23.05 -0.28 17.02
CA LEU A 137 23.13 -0.53 18.47
C LEU A 137 24.20 -1.57 18.82
N ASN A 138 24.33 -2.64 18.03
CA ASN A 138 25.38 -3.63 18.23
C ASN A 138 26.77 -3.02 18.00
N ARG A 139 26.94 -2.16 16.98
CA ARG A 139 28.20 -1.45 16.74
C ARG A 139 28.55 -0.50 17.89
N GLU A 140 27.58 0.27 18.37
CA GLU A 140 27.75 1.18 19.52
C GLU A 140 28.17 0.40 20.77
N LYS A 141 27.51 -0.72 21.07
CA LYS A 141 27.90 -1.61 22.19
C LYS A 141 29.29 -2.20 22.01
N THR A 142 29.64 -2.67 20.82
CA THR A 142 30.99 -3.17 20.53
C THR A 142 32.04 -2.08 20.71
N GLY A 143 31.75 -0.83 20.35
CA GLY A 143 32.60 0.32 20.65
C GLY A 143 32.77 0.53 22.16
N GLU A 144 31.67 0.57 22.93
CA GLU A 144 31.74 0.71 24.39
C GLU A 144 32.52 -0.43 25.07
N TYR A 145 32.44 -1.67 24.56
CA TYR A 145 33.24 -2.79 25.08
C TYR A 145 34.74 -2.63 24.78
N ILE A 146 35.08 -2.04 23.62
CA ILE A 146 36.46 -1.75 23.26
C ILE A 146 37.01 -0.64 24.14
N ASP A 147 36.29 0.47 24.28
CA ASP A 147 36.72 1.62 25.09
C ASP A 147 36.94 1.21 26.55
N LYS A 148 36.03 0.41 27.13
CA LYS A 148 36.21 -0.12 28.49
C LYS A 148 37.39 -1.08 28.63
N ALA A 149 37.70 -1.87 27.61
CA ALA A 149 38.85 -2.75 27.63
C ALA A 149 40.19 -1.98 27.55
N PHE A 150 40.18 -0.77 26.99
CA PHE A 150 41.36 0.09 26.93
C PHE A 150 41.49 1.03 28.14
N ASP A 151 40.38 1.43 28.79
CA ASP A 151 40.41 2.16 30.07
C ASP A 151 40.95 1.28 31.22
N ASP A 152 40.56 -0.01 31.27
CA ASP A 152 41.04 -0.94 32.31
C ASP A 152 42.56 -1.24 32.21
N ASP A 153 43.20 -1.01 31.06
CA ASP A 153 44.64 -1.19 30.83
C ASP A 153 45.47 0.09 31.15
N GLU A 154 44.85 1.28 31.22
CA GLU A 154 45.54 2.54 31.59
C GLU A 154 45.68 2.73 33.11
N ASP A 155 44.84 2.08 33.92
CA ASP A 155 44.89 2.13 35.40
C ASP A 155 45.91 1.14 36.03
N MET A 156 46.68 0.41 35.22
CA MET A 156 47.69 -0.57 35.66
C MET A 156 49.16 -0.14 35.48
N LEU A 157 49.43 1.15 35.25
CA LEU A 157 50.77 1.77 35.17
C LEU A 157 51.03 2.75 36.32
#